data_AF-A0A2P6QCS5-F1
#
_entry.id   AF-A0A2P6QCS5-F1
#
_cell.length_a   1.000
_cell.length_b   1.000
_cell.length_c   1.000
_cell.angle_alpha   90.00
_cell.angle_beta   90.00
_cell.angle_gamma   90.00
#
_symmetry.space_group_name_H-M   'P 1'
#
loop_
_entity.id
_entity.type
_entity.pdbx_description
1 polymer ?
#
loop_
_entity_poly.entity_id
_entity_poly.type
_entity_poly.pdbx_seq_one_letter_code
_entity_poly.pdbx_strand_id
1 'polypeptide(L)'
;MHPQVAAAIKSAHASGCDLKIISDANQFFIESILECCGLLVCFSQIITNPTSVDGDGRLRIFPYHDPVSSSHGCNLCPSNMCKGPVIDQFLASSCF
;
A
#
# COMPACT_ATOMS: atom_id res chain seq x y z
N MET A 1 8.36 11.52 -7.89
CA MET A 1 8.76 11.35 -6.47
C MET A 1 9.92 12.29 -6.17
N HIS A 2 9.95 12.92 -5.00
CA HIS A 2 11.04 13.83 -4.63
C HIS A 2 12.37 13.06 -4.45
N PRO A 3 13.51 13.54 -4.98
CA PRO A 3 14.78 12.80 -4.94
C PRO A 3 15.23 12.43 -3.53
N GLN A 4 15.02 13.31 -2.55
CA GLN A 4 15.39 13.03 -1.15
C GLN A 4 14.55 11.90 -0.53
N VAL A 5 13.28 11.75 -0.93
CA VAL A 5 12.42 10.65 -0.48
C VAL A 5 12.94 9.33 -1.06
N ALA A 6 13.32 9.33 -2.33
CA ALA A 6 13.89 8.15 -2.98
C ALA A 6 15.20 7.71 -2.30
N ALA A 7 16.06 8.66 -1.97
CA ALA A 7 17.32 8.40 -1.26
C ALA A 7 17.07 7.82 0.14
N ALA A 8 16.11 8.37 0.88
CA ALA A 8 15.74 7.86 2.20
C ALA A 8 15.22 6.41 2.15
N ILE A 9 14.35 6.09 1.18
CA ILE A 9 13.84 4.71 0.98
C ILE A 9 15.00 3.74 0.71
N LYS A 10 15.89 4.10 -0.23
CA LYS A 10 17.06 3.26 -0.55
C LYS A 10 17.98 3.06 0.65
N SER A 11 18.22 4.12 1.42
CA SER A 11 19.05 4.06 2.62
C SER A 11 18.45 3.12 3.68
N ALA A 12 17.15 3.26 3.96
CA ALA A 12 16.48 2.41 4.95
C ALA A 12 16.50 0.93 4.54
N HIS A 13 16.20 0.64 3.26
CA HIS A 13 16.29 -0.71 2.72
C HIS A 13 17.71 -1.28 2.81
N ALA A 14 18.74 -0.50 2.44
CA ALA A 14 20.14 -0.92 2.54
C ALA A 14 20.59 -1.15 3.99
N SER A 15 19.95 -0.50 4.97
CA SER A 15 20.16 -0.75 6.40
C SER A 15 19.43 -1.99 6.93
N GLY A 16 18.74 -2.76 6.08
CA GLY A 16 18.04 -3.97 6.46
C GLY A 16 16.67 -3.73 7.10
N CYS A 17 16.11 -2.52 6.97
CA CYS A 17 14.75 -2.25 7.42
C CYS A 17 13.73 -2.98 6.55
N ASP A 18 12.71 -3.56 7.17
CA ASP A 18 11.53 -4.05 6.49
C ASP A 18 10.61 -2.87 6.15
N LEU A 19 10.48 -2.55 4.86
CA LEU A 19 9.68 -1.42 4.39
C LEU A 19 8.35 -1.92 3.84
N LYS A 20 7.25 -1.32 4.31
CA LYS A 20 5.88 -1.61 3.87
C LYS A 20 5.14 -0.31 3.53
N ILE A 21 4.21 -0.36 2.57
CA ILE A 21 3.35 0.77 2.20
C ILE A 21 1.92 0.50 2.62
N ILE A 22 1.28 1.49 3.25
CA ILE A 22 -0.16 1.52 3.49
C ILE A 22 -0.71 2.84 2.94
N SER A 23 -1.50 2.79 1.88
CA SER A 23 -1.99 4.00 1.21
C SER A 23 -3.41 3.87 0.71
N ASP A 24 -4.21 4.92 0.95
CA ASP A 24 -5.54 5.07 0.37
C ASP A 24 -5.44 5.69 -1.04
N ALA A 25 -4.69 5.01 -1.92
CA ALA A 25 -4.51 5.36 -3.32
C ALA A 25 -4.95 4.17 -4.18
N ASN A 26 -4.24 3.78 -5.24
CA ASN A 26 -4.51 2.52 -5.93
C ASN A 26 -3.21 1.80 -6.30
N GLN A 27 -3.32 0.48 -6.38
CA GLN A 27 -2.19 -0.42 -6.64
C GLN A 27 -1.45 -0.05 -7.92
N PHE A 28 -2.17 0.12 -9.03
CA PHE A 28 -1.60 0.47 -10.33
C PHE A 28 -0.67 1.70 -10.27
N PHE A 29 -1.10 2.81 -9.70
CA PHE A 29 -0.26 4.02 -9.64
C PHE A 29 0.92 3.87 -8.68
N ILE A 30 0.72 3.24 -7.52
CA ILE A 30 1.82 3.04 -6.57
C ILE A 30 2.92 2.19 -7.23
N GLU A 31 2.55 1.04 -7.78
CA GLU A 31 3.50 0.12 -8.42
C GLU A 31 4.20 0.81 -9.61
N SER A 32 3.44 1.47 -10.49
CA SER A 32 4.00 2.17 -11.65
C SER A 32 5.03 3.24 -11.26
N ILE A 33 4.76 4.04 -10.22
CA ILE A 33 5.68 5.08 -9.76
C ILE A 33 6.93 4.45 -9.14
N LEU A 34 6.78 3.41 -8.34
CA LEU A 34 7.89 2.72 -7.69
C LEU A 34 8.78 1.99 -8.71
N GLU A 35 8.19 1.33 -9.70
CA GLU A 35 8.91 0.68 -10.81
C GLU A 35 9.70 1.70 -11.63
N CYS A 36 9.05 2.80 -12.05
CA CYS A 36 9.71 3.88 -12.79
C CYS A 36 10.91 4.47 -12.03
N CYS A 37 10.88 4.42 -10.69
CA CYS A 37 11.96 4.92 -9.84
C CYS A 37 12.94 3.83 -9.36
N GLY A 38 12.75 2.57 -9.75
CA GLY A 38 13.56 1.44 -9.31
C GLY A 38 13.49 1.18 -7.80
N LEU A 39 12.33 1.44 -7.19
CA LEU A 39 12.10 1.31 -5.74
C LEU A 39 11.15 0.19 -5.35
N LEU A 40 10.47 -0.46 -6.30
CA LEU A 40 9.49 -1.50 -5.98
C LEU A 40 10.11 -2.61 -5.13
N VAL A 41 11.34 -3.02 -5.48
CA VAL A 41 12.13 -4.03 -4.76
C VAL A 41 12.42 -3.67 -3.29
N CYS A 42 12.34 -2.39 -2.91
CA CYS A 42 12.64 -1.97 -1.55
C CYS A 42 11.52 -2.31 -0.57
N PHE A 43 10.31 -2.64 -1.04
CA PHE A 43 9.14 -2.86 -0.20
C PHE A 43 8.73 -4.33 -0.18
N SER A 44 8.58 -4.90 1.01
CA SER A 44 8.12 -6.29 1.18
C SER A 44 6.62 -6.44 0.97
N GLN A 45 5.86 -5.36 1.19
CA GLN A 45 4.40 -5.37 1.11
C GLN A 45 3.83 -3.99 0.74
N ILE A 46 2.81 -3.99 -0.11
CA ILE A 46 2.01 -2.81 -0.46
C ILE A 46 0.55 -3.14 -0.16
N ILE A 47 -0.05 -2.43 0.79
CA ILE A 47 -1.47 -2.52 1.12
C ILE A 47 -2.16 -1.25 0.65
N THR A 48 -3.08 -1.40 -0.30
CA THR A 48 -3.81 -0.29 -0.92
C THR A 48 -5.08 -0.81 -1.60
N ASN A 49 -5.85 0.07 -2.24
CA ASN A 49 -7.02 -0.31 -3.03
C ASN A 49 -6.56 -1.11 -4.27
N PRO A 50 -6.95 -2.40 -4.40
CA PRO A 50 -6.46 -3.25 -5.47
C PRO A 50 -7.00 -2.84 -6.83
N THR A 51 -6.29 -3.24 -7.88
CA THR A 51 -6.66 -2.91 -9.26
C THR A 51 -6.66 -4.12 -10.17
N SER A 52 -7.53 -4.11 -11.19
CA SER A 52 -7.49 -5.07 -12.30
C SER A 52 -7.74 -4.37 -13.62
N VAL A 53 -7.32 -4.96 -14.73
CA VAL A 53 -7.67 -4.50 -16.08
C VAL A 53 -8.71 -5.45 -16.64
N ASP A 54 -9.86 -4.91 -17.08
CA ASP A 54 -10.93 -5.73 -17.66
C ASP A 54 -10.66 -6.08 -19.14
N GLY A 55 -11.56 -6.89 -19.73
CA GLY A 55 -11.43 -7.33 -21.13
C GLY A 55 -11.47 -6.20 -22.17
N ASP A 56 -11.97 -5.03 -21.79
CA ASP A 56 -12.01 -3.82 -22.65
C ASP A 56 -10.76 -2.94 -22.45
N GLY A 57 -9.80 -3.38 -21.64
CA GLY A 57 -8.59 -2.61 -21.32
C GLY A 57 -8.82 -1.49 -20.31
N ARG A 58 -9.94 -1.49 -19.56
CA ARG A 58 -10.21 -0.44 -18.57
C ARG A 58 -9.63 -0.82 -17.22
N LEU A 59 -8.98 0.14 -16.57
CA LEU A 59 -8.52 0.00 -15.19
C LEU A 59 -9.72 0.04 -14.23
N ARG A 60 -9.87 -1.02 -13.45
CA ARG A 60 -10.83 -1.14 -12.35
C ARG A 60 -10.09 -0.99 -11.03
N ILE A 61 -10.67 -0.19 -10.14
CA ILE A 61 -10.16 0.05 -8.79
C ILE A 61 -11.24 -0.44 -7.83
N PHE A 62 -10.85 -1.22 -6.84
CA PHE A 62 -11.75 -1.78 -5.83
C PHE A 62 -11.38 -1.24 -4.45
N PRO A 63 -12.36 -1.06 -3.55
CA PRO A 63 -12.04 -0.71 -2.17
C PRO A 63 -11.25 -1.83 -1.50
N TYR A 64 -10.32 -1.49 -0.60
CA TYR A 64 -9.59 -2.46 0.21
C TYR A 64 -10.51 -3.22 1.16
N HIS A 65 -11.43 -2.51 1.80
CA HIS A 65 -12.51 -3.09 2.60
C HIS A 65 -13.67 -3.51 1.70
N ASP A 66 -14.21 -4.70 1.96
CA ASP A 66 -15.43 -5.15 1.30
C ASP A 66 -16.61 -4.26 1.75
N PRO A 67 -17.23 -3.49 0.83
CA PRO A 67 -18.31 -2.57 1.16
C PRO A 67 -19.59 -3.26 1.62
N VAL A 68 -19.75 -4.57 1.37
CA VAL A 68 -20.93 -5.35 1.75
C VAL A 68 -20.78 -5.95 3.14
N SER A 69 -19.58 -6.41 3.51
CA SER A 69 -19.36 -7.20 4.73
C SER A 69 -18.61 -6.46 5.85
N SER A 70 -17.98 -5.31 5.57
CA SER A 70 -17.04 -4.70 6.50
C SER A 70 -17.25 -3.19 6.72
N SER A 71 -18.29 -2.87 7.50
CA SER A 71 -18.21 -1.68 8.36
C SER A 71 -17.12 -1.95 9.39
N HIS A 72 -15.92 -1.42 9.14
CA HIS A 72 -14.77 -1.61 10.04
C HIS A 72 -14.88 -0.78 11.35
N GLY A 73 -16.04 -0.17 11.60
CA GLY A 73 -16.38 0.49 12.88
C GLY A 73 -15.60 1.76 13.20
N CYS A 74 -14.72 2.24 12.30
CA CYS A 74 -13.95 3.46 12.50
C CYS A 74 -14.68 4.66 11.89
N ASN A 75 -14.82 5.72 12.67
CA ASN A 75 -15.44 6.98 12.23
C ASN A 75 -14.40 8.03 11.80
N LEU A 76 -13.11 7.65 11.72
CA LEU A 76 -12.00 8.57 11.42
C LEU A 76 -11.46 8.44 9.99
N CYS A 77 -11.90 7.42 9.24
CA CYS A 77 -11.42 7.16 7.89
C CYS A 77 -12.55 6.83 6.93
N PRO A 78 -12.30 6.94 5.61
CA PRO A 78 -13.24 6.52 4.58
C PRO A 78 -13.62 5.04 4.68
N SER A 79 -14.75 4.67 4.10
CA SER A 79 -15.25 3.29 4.11
C SER A 79 -14.34 2.31 3.35
N ASN A 80 -13.58 2.78 2.37
CA ASN A 80 -12.81 1.92 1.48
C ASN A 80 -11.49 1.41 2.10
N MET A 81 -10.85 2.16 3.00
CA MET A 81 -9.59 1.72 3.60
C MET A 81 -9.31 2.34 4.97
N CYS A 82 -9.18 1.49 6.00
CA CYS A 82 -8.76 1.83 7.35
C CYS A 82 -7.32 1.37 7.57
N LYS A 83 -6.42 2.31 7.86
CA LYS A 83 -5.00 2.00 8.05
C LYS A 83 -4.70 1.42 9.44
N GLY A 84 -5.53 1.70 10.44
CA GLY A 84 -5.33 1.24 11.83
C GLY A 84 -5.19 -0.28 11.94
N PRO A 85 -6.21 -1.06 11.53
CA PRO A 85 -6.14 -2.52 11.59
C PRO A 85 -4.98 -3.13 10.78
N VAL A 86 -4.59 -2.49 9.67
CA VAL A 86 -3.44 -2.93 8.86
C VAL A 86 -2.13 -2.74 9.64
N ILE A 87 -1.97 -1.60 10.33
CA ILE A 87 -0.82 -1.37 11.21
C ILE A 87 -0.81 -2.38 12.36
N ASP A 88 -1.95 -2.63 12.99
CA ASP A 88 -2.07 -3.60 14.09
C ASP A 88 -1.62 -5.01 13.64
N GLN A 89 -2.01 -5.42 12.43
CA GLN A 89 -1.58 -6.69 11.84
C GLN A 89 -0.06 -6.74 11.61
N PHE A 90 0.56 -5.65 11.15
CA PHE A 90 2.01 -5.59 10.96
C PHE A 90 2.76 -5.70 12.29
N LEU A 91 2.28 -5.04 13.33
CA LEU A 91 2.87 -5.10 14.67
C LEU A 91 2.70 -6.49 15.29
N ALA A 92 1.55 -7.15 15.10
CA ALA A 92 1.31 -8.50 15.60
C ALA A 92 2.13 -9.58 14.86
N SER A 93 2.43 -9.38 13.58
CA SER A 93 3.19 -10.34 12.76
C SER A 93 4.71 -10.21 12.93
N SER A 94 5.17 -9.18 13.64
CA SER A 94 6.59 -8.96 13.93
C SER A 94 6.93 -9.72 15.21
N CYS A 95 7.40 -10.96 15.07
CA CYS A 95 7.91 -11.72 16.20
C CYS A 95 9.25 -11.09 16.66
N PHE A 96 9.33 -10.67 17.92
CA PHE A 96 10.60 -10.37 18.59
C PHE A 96 11.31 -11.67 18.98
#